data_AF-A0A256XL07-F1
#
_entry.id   AF-A0A256XL07-F1
#
_cell.length_a   1.000
_cell.length_b   1.000
_cell.length_c   1.000
_cell.angle_alpha   90.00
_cell.angle_beta   90.00
_cell.angle_gamma   90.00
#
_symmetry.space_group_name_H-M   'P 1'
#
loop_
_entity.id
_entity.type
_entity.pdbx_description
1 polymer ?
#
loop_
_entity_poly.entity_id
_entity_poly.type
_entity_poly.pdbx_seq_one_letter_code
_entity_poly.pdbx_strand_id
1 'polypeptide(L)' 'MSLMILAFLVDQIQQLCSPLFQAALKKVGKKKYLWSGIIALFKGFEIDSFKTILEAITYGIKNKPPDILYR' A
#
# COMPACT_ATOMS: atom_id res chain seq x y z
N MET A 1 15.44 13.53 -18.79
CA MET A 1 14.00 13.70 -18.51
C MET A 1 13.13 12.55 -19.02
N SER A 2 13.43 11.96 -20.19
CA SER A 2 12.59 10.91 -20.80
C SER A 2 12.37 9.66 -19.92
N LEU A 3 13.37 9.24 -19.15
CA LEU A 3 13.27 8.09 -18.23
C LEU A 3 12.33 8.35 -17.03
N MET A 4 12.28 9.58 -16.53
CA MET A 4 11.48 9.95 -15.36
C MET A 4 9.99 10.02 -15.69
N ILE A 5 9.65 10.59 -16.85
CA ILE A 5 8.28 10.63 -17.35
C ILE A 5 7.78 9.21 -17.67
N LEU A 6 8.66 8.36 -18.20
CA LEU A 6 8.31 6.98 -18.50
C LEU A 6 8.10 6.15 -17.23
N ALA A 7 8.97 6.28 -16.22
CA ALA A 7 8.80 5.61 -14.93
C ALA A 7 7.49 6.04 -14.24
N PHE A 8 7.16 7.33 -14.31
CA PHE A 8 5.89 7.84 -13.79
C PHE A 8 4.68 7.31 -14.56
N LEU A 9 4.75 7.25 -15.89
CA LEU A 9 3.67 6.72 -16.73
C LEU A 9 3.44 5.23 -16.47
N VAL A 10 4.51 4.44 -16.34
CA VAL A 10 4.45 3.03 -15.98
C VAL A 10 3.80 2.86 -14.60
N ASP A 11 4.16 3.68 -13.62
CA ASP A 11 3.54 3.68 -12.29
C ASP A 11 2.03 4.01 -12.36
N GLN A 12 1.63 5.01 -13.16
CA GLN A 12 0.21 5.34 -13.34
C GLN A 12 -0.58 4.24 -14.05
N ILE A 13 -0.01 3.59 -15.07
CA ILE A 13 -0.64 2.46 -15.77
C ILE A 13 -0.75 1.24 -14.85
N GLN A 14 0.29 0.95 -14.06
CA GLN A 14 0.28 -0.17 -13.12
C GLN A 14 -0.75 0.04 -12.01
N GLN A 15 -0.96 1.28 -11.56
CA GLN A 15 -2.05 1.65 -10.64
C GLN A 15 -3.44 1.48 -11.27
N LEU A 16 -3.60 1.79 -12.56
CA LEU A 16 -4.87 1.65 -13.29
C LEU A 16 -5.23 0.18 -13.57
N CYS A 17 -4.26 -0.62 -14.00
CA CYS A 17 -4.47 -2.01 -14.39
C CYS A 17 -4.57 -2.99 -13.20
N SER A 18 -4.18 -2.58 -11.98
CA SER A 18 -4.18 -3.47 -10.82
C SER A 18 -5.56 -3.56 -10.17
N PRO A 19 -6.33 -4.66 -10.33
CA PRO A 19 -7.64 -4.82 -9.70
C PRO A 19 -7.56 -4.77 -8.17
N LEU A 20 -6.41 -5.18 -7.63
CA LEU A 20 -6.12 -5.16 -6.20
C LEU A 20 -5.91 -3.72 -5.68
N PHE A 21 -5.30 -2.84 -6.47
CA PHE A 21 -5.21 -1.41 -6.17
C PHE A 21 -6.58 -0.73 -6.22
N GLN A 22 -7.40 -1.10 -7.21
CA GLN A 22 -8.78 -0.60 -7.29
C GLN A 22 -9.64 -1.09 -6.12
N ALA A 23 -9.48 -2.35 -5.69
CA ALA A 23 -10.17 -2.89 -4.51
C ALA A 23 -9.76 -2.17 -3.22
N ALA A 24 -8.45 -1.96 -3.02
CA ALA A 24 -7.93 -1.18 -1.91
C ALA A 24 -8.44 0.28 -1.94
N LEU A 25 -8.46 0.91 -3.12
CA LEU A 25 -8.96 2.27 -3.30
C LEU A 25 -10.46 2.37 -3.03
N LYS A 26 -11.26 1.39 -3.47
CA LYS A 26 -12.71 1.32 -3.16
C LYS A 26 -12.94 1.21 -1.65
N LYS A 27 -12.14 0.42 -0.95
CA LYS A 27 -12.25 0.26 0.51
C LYS A 27 -11.86 1.53 1.27
N VAL A 28 -10.84 2.25 0.81
CA VAL A 28 -10.29 3.44 1.46
C VAL A 28 -10.97 4.75 1.00
N GLY A 29 -11.64 4.73 -0.14
CA GLY A 29 -12.44 5.82 -0.70
C GLY A 29 -11.65 6.95 -1.38
N LYS A 30 -10.44 7.31 -0.89
CA LYS A 30 -9.60 8.35 -1.51
C LYS A 30 -8.15 7.89 -1.70
N LYS A 31 -7.55 8.26 -2.85
CA LYS A 31 -6.15 7.93 -3.19
C LYS A 31 -5.15 8.45 -2.16
N LYS A 32 -5.40 9.64 -1.57
CA LYS A 32 -4.56 10.20 -0.50
C LYS A 32 -4.47 9.28 0.72
N TYR A 33 -5.60 8.75 1.18
CA TYR A 33 -5.64 7.84 2.33
C TYR A 33 -5.03 6.49 2.01
N LEU A 34 -5.21 6.00 0.78
CA LEU A 34 -4.56 4.77 0.32
C LEU A 34 -3.03 4.92 0.39
N TRP A 35 -2.50 6.04 -0.11
CA TRP A 35 -1.08 6.33 -0.06
C TRP A 35 -0.54 6.50 1.37
N SER A 36 -1.28 7.17 2.24
CA SER A 36 -0.94 7.25 3.66
C SER A 36 -0.88 5.87 4.33
N GLY A 37 -1.81 4.97 4.00
CA GLY A 37 -1.82 3.59 4.49
C GLY A 37 -0.62 2.77 3.99
N ILE A 38 -0.27 2.92 2.71
CA ILE A 38 0.92 2.29 2.11
C ILE A 38 2.19 2.74 2.84
N ILE A 39 2.36 4.05 3.05
CA ILE A 39 3.52 4.60 3.76
C ILE A 39 3.57 4.12 5.22
N ALA A 40 2.42 4.10 5.91
CA ALA A 40 2.36 3.66 7.30
C ALA A 40 2.78 2.20 7.45
N LEU A 41 2.30 1.31 6.57
CA LEU A 41 2.66 -0.10 6.52
C LEU A 41 4.14 -0.29 6.18
N PHE A 42 4.63 0.43 5.17
CA PHE A 42 6.04 0.34 4.76
C PHE A 42 7.01 0.82 5.84
N LYS A 43 6.62 1.80 6.65
CA LYS A 43 7.44 2.29 7.77
C LYS A 43 7.33 1.41 9.02
N GLY A 44 6.18 0.77 9.23
CA GLY A 44 5.88 0.01 10.44
C GLY A 44 6.28 -1.47 10.35
N PHE A 45 6.46 -2.02 9.15
CA PHE A 45 6.73 -3.43 8.93
C PHE A 45 7.81 -3.63 7.88
N GLU A 46 8.62 -4.67 8.06
CA GLU A 46 9.52 -5.16 7.02
C GLU A 46 8.68 -5.94 6.00
N ILE A 47 8.35 -5.29 4.89
CA ILE A 47 7.46 -5.86 3.87
C ILE A 47 8.25 -6.07 2.58
N ASP A 48 8.33 -7.33 2.16
CA ASP A 48 9.09 -7.74 0.97
C ASP A 48 8.37 -7.44 -0.35
N SER A 49 7.04 -7.25 -0.30
CA SER A 49 6.22 -7.04 -1.51
C SER A 49 5.16 -5.96 -1.37
N PHE A 50 5.07 -5.10 -2.38
CA PHE A 50 4.01 -4.10 -2.51
C PHE A 50 2.61 -4.74 -2.59
N LYS A 51 2.52 -5.96 -3.13
CA LYS A 51 1.27 -6.73 -3.17
C LYS A 51 0.76 -6.99 -1.75
N THR A 52 1.64 -7.37 -0.83
CA THR A 52 1.31 -7.62 0.58
C THR A 52 0.75 -6.37 1.25
N ILE A 53 1.28 -5.18 0.94
CA ILE A 53 0.76 -3.90 1.45
C ILE A 53 -0.68 -3.68 0.98
N LEU A 54 -0.93 -3.84 -0.32
CA LEU A 54 -2.25 -3.62 -0.89
C LEU A 54 -3.25 -4.69 -0.43
N GLU A 55 -2.82 -5.94 -0.22
CA GLU A 55 -3.63 -7.02 0.35
C GLU A 55 -3.97 -6.72 1.81
N ALA A 56 -3.01 -6.24 2.60
CA ALA A 56 -3.24 -5.81 3.98
C ALA A 56 -4.28 -4.68 4.06
N ILE A 57 -4.25 -3.72 3.13
CA ILE A 57 -5.26 -2.65 3.06
C ILE A 57 -6.62 -3.24 2.63
N THR A 58 -6.65 -4.08 1.59
CA THR A 58 -7.87 -4.64 0.99
C THR A 58 -8.59 -5.62 1.92
N TYR A 59 -7.88 -6.55 2.55
CA TYR A 59 -8.45 -7.56 3.44
C TYR A 59 -8.47 -7.13 4.91
N GLY A 60 -7.67 -6.12 5.28
CA GLY A 60 -7.53 -5.65 6.65
C GLY A 60 -6.38 -6.36 7.37
N ILE A 61 -5.71 -5.63 8.25
CA ILE A 61 -4.59 -6.14 9.05
C ILE A 61 -5.15 -6.63 10.38
N LYS A 62 -4.84 -7.87 10.75
CA LYS A 62 -5.05 -8.36 12.12
C LYS A 62 -3.92 -7.80 12.99
N ASN A 63 -4.14 -6.64 13.58
CA ASN A 63 -3.20 -6.08 14.56
C ASN A 63 -3.18 -7.01 15.77
N LYS A 64 -2.09 -7.78 15.96
CA LYS A 64 -1.79 -8.31 17.29
C LYS A 64 -1.31 -7.15 18.15
N PRO A 65 -1.76 -7.04 19.41
CA PRO A 65 -1.21 -6.05 20.32
C PRO A 65 0.31 -6.25 20.41
N PRO A 66 1.12 -5.17 20.43
CA PRO A 66 2.54 -5.30 20.62
C PRO A 66 2.79 -5.98 21.96
N ASP A 67 3.61 -7.03 21.94
CA ASP A 67 4.09 -7.69 23.15
C ASP A 67 5.09 -6.74 23.82
N ILE A 68 4.54 -5.76 24.54
CA ILE A 68 5.32 -4.87 25.39
C ILE A 68 5.87 -5.74 26.53
N LEU A 69 7.13 -6.14 26.40
CA LEU A 69 7.92 -6.71 27.48
C LEU A 69 7.99 -5.69 28.62
N TYR A 70 6.99 -5.70 29.50
CA TYR A 70 7.04 -5.01 30.78
C TYR A 70 7.99 -5.81 31.67
N ARG A 71 9.25 -5.40 31.72
CA ARG A 71 10.26 -5.93 32.63
C ARG A 71 10.76 -4.82 33.53
#